data_AF-A0A536WT14-F1
#
_entry.id   AF-A0A536WT14-F1
#
_cell.length_a   1.000
_cell.length_b   1.000
_cell.length_c   1.000
_cell.angle_alpha   90.00
_cell.angle_beta   90.00
_cell.angle_gamma   90.00
#
_symmetry.space_group_name_H-M   'P 1'
#
loop_
_entity.id
_entity.type
_entity.pdbx_description
1 polymer ?
#
loop_
_entity_poly.entity_id
_entity_poly.type
_entity_poly.pdbx_seq_one_letter_code
_entity_poly.pdbx_strand_id
1 'polypeptide(L)'
;MRIPSLKSAVARRVKYDEPRRFFKLGKEYLESDVIEIDVETDADFVAAGTGPALFVGKTPLLDSERLGERRYRFFAPGSLSLQENAPIAFGVGGSGVAVPERKSRIRLKWDATSSR
;
A
#
# COMPACT_ATOMS: atom_id res chain seq x y z
N MET A 1 15.15 6.69 12.79
CA MET A 1 13.92 6.78 11.96
C MET A 1 12.77 6.19 12.76
N ARG A 2 11.59 6.80 12.75
CA ARG A 2 10.41 6.29 13.49
C ARG A 2 9.34 5.89 12.47
N ILE A 3 8.95 4.62 12.49
CA ILE A 3 7.81 4.16 11.72
C ILE A 3 6.53 4.35 12.52
N PRO A 4 5.53 5.06 11.97
CA PRO A 4 4.27 5.27 12.64
C PRO A 4 3.44 3.97 12.67
N SER A 5 2.57 3.87 13.66
CA SER A 5 1.64 2.75 13.78
C SER A 5 0.46 2.93 12.83
N LEU A 6 -0.02 1.84 12.25
CA LEU A 6 -1.25 1.85 11.44
C LEU A 6 -2.48 1.98 12.33
N LYS A 7 -3.41 2.85 11.90
CA LYS A 7 -4.75 2.95 12.48
C LYS A 7 -5.81 2.28 11.61
N SER A 8 -5.68 2.41 10.30
CA SER A 8 -6.62 1.82 9.34
C SER A 8 -5.95 1.57 8.00
N ALA A 9 -6.54 0.65 7.23
CA ALA A 9 -6.18 0.38 5.85
C ALA A 9 -7.42 -0.15 5.13
N VAL A 10 -7.82 0.56 4.08
CA VAL A 10 -9.04 0.26 3.31
C VAL A 10 -8.67 0.14 1.84
N ALA A 11 -8.83 -1.05 1.30
CA ALA A 11 -8.66 -1.34 -0.11
C ALA A 11 -9.93 -1.03 -0.91
N ARG A 12 -9.76 -0.54 -2.12
CA ARG A 12 -10.82 -0.44 -3.13
C ARG A 12 -10.24 -0.71 -4.51
N ARG A 13 -11.09 -1.19 -5.41
CA ARG A 13 -10.71 -1.40 -6.81
C ARG A 13 -11.16 -0.21 -7.64
N VAL A 14 -10.26 0.33 -8.45
CA VAL A 14 -10.46 1.52 -9.27
C VAL A 14 -9.94 1.23 -10.67
N LYS A 15 -10.71 1.64 -11.68
CA LYS A 15 -10.28 1.59 -13.07
C LYS A 15 -9.91 3.01 -13.51
N TYR A 16 -8.65 3.19 -13.87
CA TYR A 16 -8.11 4.45 -14.36
C TYR A 16 -8.23 4.55 -15.89
N ASP A 17 -8.51 5.76 -16.39
CA ASP A 17 -8.50 6.06 -17.83
C ASP A 17 -7.07 5.98 -18.38
N GLU A 18 -6.10 6.55 -17.65
CA GLU A 18 -4.67 6.43 -17.95
C GLU A 18 -4.07 5.27 -17.13
N PRO A 19 -3.48 4.25 -17.77
CA PRO A 19 -2.97 3.09 -17.06
C PRO A 19 -1.76 3.46 -16.19
N ARG A 20 -1.71 2.86 -15.00
CA ARG A 20 -0.64 3.10 -14.04
C ARG A 20 0.51 2.12 -14.29
N ARG A 21 1.74 2.58 -14.02
CA ARG A 21 2.96 1.81 -14.21
C ARG A 21 3.25 0.96 -12.99
N PHE A 22 3.54 -0.32 -13.21
CA PHE A 22 3.94 -1.27 -12.18
C PHE A 22 5.22 -2.02 -12.61
N PHE A 23 5.92 -2.59 -11.62
CA PHE A 23 7.13 -3.38 -11.85
C PHE A 23 6.96 -4.78 -11.26
N LYS A 24 7.25 -5.82 -12.04
CA LYS A 24 7.26 -7.22 -11.60
C LYS A 24 8.50 -7.91 -12.14
N LEU A 25 9.33 -8.44 -11.25
CA LEU A 25 10.61 -9.10 -11.60
C LEU A 25 11.50 -8.23 -12.51
N GLY A 26 11.61 -6.93 -12.19
CA GLY A 26 12.40 -5.97 -12.97
C GLY A 26 11.79 -5.56 -14.32
N LYS A 27 10.63 -6.11 -14.69
CA LYS A 27 9.92 -5.72 -15.92
C LYS A 27 8.80 -4.74 -15.59
N GLU A 28 8.79 -3.65 -16.34
CA GLU A 28 7.70 -2.68 -16.33
C GLU A 28 6.49 -3.23 -17.09
N TYR A 29 5.29 -2.94 -16.58
CA TYR A 29 4.03 -3.14 -17.29
C TYR A 29 3.00 -2.09 -16.85
N LEU A 30 1.96 -1.93 -17.67
CA LEU A 30 0.91 -0.96 -17.46
C LEU A 30 -0.40 -1.67 -17.10
N GLU A 31 -1.15 -1.15 -16.13
CA GLU A 31 -2.46 -1.67 -15.75
C GLU A 31 -3.43 -0.54 -15.41
N SER A 32 -4.61 -0.54 -16.05
CA SER A 32 -5.69 0.41 -15.74
C SER A 32 -6.53 -0.02 -14.54
N ASP A 33 -6.62 -1.31 -14.28
CA ASP A 33 -7.29 -1.84 -13.09
C ASP A 33 -6.30 -1.83 -11.92
N VAL A 34 -6.63 -1.09 -10.87
CA VAL A 34 -5.72 -0.78 -9.76
C VAL A 34 -6.45 -1.01 -8.45
N ILE A 35 -5.77 -1.60 -7.49
CA ILE A 35 -6.20 -1.63 -6.10
C ILE A 35 -5.52 -0.47 -5.38
N GLU A 36 -6.34 0.44 -4.87
CA GLU A 36 -5.91 1.52 -3.99
C GLU A 36 -6.10 1.10 -2.54
N ILE A 37 -5.14 1.41 -1.69
CA ILE A 37 -5.22 1.14 -0.27
C ILE A 37 -4.96 2.43 0.50
N ASP A 38 -6.04 3.03 0.99
CA ASP A 38 -5.98 4.23 1.82
C ASP A 38 -5.60 3.84 3.25
N VAL A 39 -4.52 4.43 3.74
CA VAL A 39 -3.89 4.13 5.03
C VAL A 39 -3.87 5.37 5.91
N GLU A 40 -4.31 5.21 7.15
CA GLU A 40 -4.14 6.21 8.22
C GLU A 40 -3.12 5.72 9.25
N THR A 41 -2.23 6.62 9.66
CA THR A 41 -1.19 6.36 10.67
C THR A 41 -1.34 7.24 11.92
N ASP A 42 -0.65 6.89 13.01
CA ASP A 42 -0.65 7.67 14.26
C ASP A 42 0.24 8.93 14.22
N ALA A 43 1.22 8.95 13.33
CA ALA A 43 2.13 10.05 13.07
C ALA A 43 2.56 10.05 11.60
N ASP A 44 3.18 11.14 11.15
CA ASP A 44 3.76 11.19 9.81
C ASP A 44 4.94 10.24 9.68
N PHE A 45 5.08 9.64 8.50
CA PHE A 45 6.26 8.91 8.11
C PHE A 45 7.40 9.91 7.81
N VAL A 46 8.47 9.84 8.61
CA VAL A 46 9.65 10.70 8.46
C VAL A 46 10.86 9.80 8.18
N ALA A 47 11.10 9.53 6.90
CA ALA A 47 12.30 8.85 6.42
C ALA A 47 12.95 9.68 5.31
N ALA A 48 14.26 9.95 5.45
CA ALA A 48 15.02 10.68 4.46
C ALA A 48 15.44 9.73 3.33
N GLY A 49 14.99 10.00 2.10
CA GLY A 49 15.44 9.31 0.89
C GLY A 49 14.77 7.97 0.59
N THR A 50 13.90 7.46 1.46
CA THR A 50 13.13 6.22 1.25
C THR A 50 11.64 6.45 1.48
N GLY A 51 10.81 5.91 0.59
CA GLY A 51 9.35 5.98 0.69
C GLY A 51 8.79 4.97 1.70
N PRO A 52 7.55 5.17 2.17
CA PRO A 52 6.90 4.19 3.02
C PRO A 52 6.59 2.91 2.22
N ALA A 53 6.51 1.79 2.92
CA ALA A 53 6.08 0.51 2.37
C ALA A 53 4.89 -0.04 3.16
N LEU A 54 3.90 -0.56 2.45
CA LEU A 54 2.77 -1.28 3.05
C LEU A 54 2.92 -2.76 2.77
N PHE A 55 2.83 -3.58 3.81
CA PHE A 55 2.84 -5.04 3.67
C PHE A 55 1.43 -5.54 3.85
N VAL A 56 0.90 -6.23 2.85
CA VAL A 56 -0.38 -6.92 2.93
C VAL A 56 -0.09 -8.41 2.91
N GLY A 57 -0.16 -9.06 4.07
CA GLY A 57 0.33 -10.42 4.22
C GLY A 57 1.83 -10.51 3.96
N LYS A 58 2.20 -11.22 2.89
CA LYS A 58 3.58 -11.35 2.42
C LYS A 58 3.92 -10.41 1.26
N THR A 59 2.96 -9.60 0.82
CA THR A 59 3.09 -8.78 -0.38
C THR A 59 3.48 -7.35 -0.02
N PRO A 60 4.68 -6.88 -0.40
CA PRO A 60 5.08 -5.50 -0.21
C PRO A 60 4.53 -4.61 -1.32
N LEU A 61 3.96 -3.48 -0.94
CA LEU A 61 3.52 -2.40 -1.81
C LEU A 61 4.40 -1.18 -1.54
N LEU A 62 5.15 -0.75 -2.55
CA LEU A 62 6.15 0.32 -2.46
C LEU A 62 5.69 1.60 -3.12
N ASP A 63 4.78 1.48 -4.08
CA ASP A 63 4.22 2.63 -4.77
C ASP A 63 3.14 3.25 -3.91
N SER A 64 3.35 4.52 -3.56
CA SER A 64 2.46 5.27 -2.70
C SER A 64 2.48 6.76 -3.02
N GLU A 65 1.37 7.41 -2.68
CA GLU A 65 1.25 8.85 -2.63
C GLU A 65 0.88 9.30 -1.22
N ARG A 66 1.29 10.51 -0.85
CA ARG A 66 0.84 11.15 0.39
C ARG A 66 -0.43 11.94 0.10
N LEU A 67 -1.53 11.59 0.77
CA LEU A 67 -2.82 12.28 0.64
C LEU A 67 -2.96 13.46 1.60
N GLY A 68 -2.07 13.56 2.60
CA GLY A 68 -2.08 14.62 3.60
C GLY A 68 -1.27 14.22 4.83
N GLU A 69 -1.54 14.87 5.96
CA GLU A 69 -0.97 14.46 7.24
C GLU A 69 -1.43 13.06 7.61
N ARG A 70 -0.48 12.16 7.88
CA ARG A 70 -0.72 10.79 8.38
C ARG A 70 -1.60 9.94 7.48
N ARG A 71 -1.72 10.32 6.20
CA ARG A 71 -2.57 9.67 5.21
C ARG A 71 -1.78 9.38 3.94
N TYR A 72 -1.84 8.13 3.53
CA TYR A 72 -1.11 7.61 2.39
C TYR A 72 -2.04 6.73 1.57
N ARG A 73 -1.88 6.74 0.25
CA ARG A 73 -2.51 5.76 -0.63
C ARG A 73 -1.43 4.90 -1.24
N PHE A 74 -1.58 3.58 -1.08
CA PHE A 74 -0.73 2.59 -1.73
C PHE A 74 -1.44 2.03 -2.95
N PHE A 75 -0.64 1.62 -3.92
CA PHE A 75 -1.15 1.08 -5.17
C PHE A 75 -0.68 -0.35 -5.38
N ALA A 76 -1.60 -1.17 -5.87
CA ALA A 76 -1.35 -2.52 -6.34
C ALA A 76 -2.02 -2.71 -7.71
N PRO A 77 -1.44 -3.54 -8.58
CA PRO A 77 -2.10 -3.93 -9.82
C PRO A 77 -3.38 -4.72 -9.51
N GLY A 78 -4.47 -4.50 -10.25
CA GLY A 78 -5.76 -5.20 -10.06
C GLY A 78 -5.67 -6.70 -10.26
N SER A 79 -4.69 -7.16 -11.03
CA SER A 79 -4.32 -8.56 -11.22
C SER A 79 -3.73 -9.22 -9.96
N LEU A 80 -3.32 -8.43 -8.96
CA LEU A 80 -2.82 -8.93 -7.67
C LEU A 80 -3.98 -9.36 -6.76
N SER A 81 -3.94 -10.60 -6.32
CA SER A 81 -4.88 -11.08 -5.30
C SER A 81 -4.43 -10.64 -3.91
N LEU A 82 -5.11 -9.63 -3.35
CA LEU A 82 -4.95 -9.23 -1.96
C LEU A 82 -6.07 -9.86 -1.13
N GLN A 83 -5.71 -10.66 -0.14
CA GLN A 83 -6.68 -11.32 0.72
C GLN A 83 -7.38 -10.32 1.65
N GLU A 84 -8.71 -10.37 1.69
CA GLU A 84 -9.47 -9.72 2.74
C GLU A 84 -9.00 -10.21 4.12
N ASN A 85 -8.99 -9.31 5.11
CA ASN A 85 -8.49 -9.57 6.45
C ASN A 85 -7.00 -9.99 6.54
N ALA A 86 -6.22 -9.82 5.48
CA ALA A 86 -4.78 -10.03 5.54
C ALA A 86 -4.14 -9.15 6.65
N PRO A 87 -3.14 -9.66 7.40
CA PRO A 87 -2.36 -8.83 8.30
C PRO A 87 -1.69 -7.70 7.54
N ILE A 88 -1.68 -6.51 8.12
CA ILE A 88 -0.98 -5.38 7.53
C ILE A 88 0.20 -4.95 8.40
N ALA A 89 1.29 -4.53 7.78
CA ALA A 89 2.37 -3.83 8.45
C ALA A 89 2.77 -2.59 7.66
N PHE A 90 3.29 -1.59 8.37
CA PHE A 90 3.89 -0.40 7.78
C PHE A 90 5.40 -0.48 7.98
N GLY A 91 6.14 -0.08 6.96
CA GLY A 91 7.59 -0.20 6.93
C GLY A 91 8.23 0.82 5.98
N VAL A 92 9.46 0.54 5.58
CA VAL A 92 10.25 1.38 4.66
C VAL A 92 10.59 0.60 3.41
N GLY A 93 10.46 1.25 2.25
CA GLY A 93 10.98 0.74 0.99
C GLY A 93 12.42 1.19 0.78
N GLY A 94 13.34 0.32 0.34
CA GLY A 94 14.68 0.80 -0.04
C GLY A 94 15.87 -0.17 0.02
N SER A 95 15.70 -1.47 0.25
CA SER A 95 16.87 -2.37 0.37
C SER A 95 16.70 -3.75 -0.29
N GLY A 96 15.82 -3.87 -1.30
CA GLY A 96 15.58 -5.15 -2.01
C GLY A 96 14.71 -6.15 -1.24
N VAL A 97 14.48 -5.94 0.06
CA VAL A 97 13.42 -6.59 0.83
C VAL A 97 12.83 -5.53 1.73
N ALA A 98 11.58 -5.15 1.47
CA ALA A 98 10.87 -4.29 2.39
C ALA A 98 10.75 -5.06 3.73
N VAL A 99 11.14 -4.44 4.85
CA VAL A 99 11.05 -5.07 6.17
C VAL A 99 9.84 -4.51 6.92
N PRO A 100 8.89 -5.36 7.35
CA PRO A 100 7.80 -4.90 8.21
C PRO A 100 8.35 -4.58 9.59
N GLU A 101 8.38 -3.30 9.99
CA GLU A 101 8.96 -2.92 11.29
C GLU A 101 8.01 -3.22 12.47
N ARG A 102 6.70 -3.34 12.24
CA ARG A 102 5.72 -3.68 13.28
C ARG A 102 4.62 -4.58 12.74
N LYS A 103 4.38 -5.72 13.40
CA LYS A 103 3.17 -6.52 13.21
C LYS A 103 1.98 -5.70 13.72
N SER A 104 1.21 -5.10 12.82
CA SER A 104 -0.02 -4.41 13.21
C SER A 104 -1.12 -5.41 13.55
N ARG A 105 -2.01 -5.04 14.46
CA ARG A 105 -3.29 -5.75 14.66
C ARG A 105 -4.33 -5.36 13.59
N ILE A 106 -4.02 -4.36 12.77
CA ILE A 106 -4.87 -3.90 11.67
C ILE A 106 -4.90 -4.96 10.57
N ARG A 107 -6.11 -5.17 10.04
CA ARG A 107 -6.41 -6.07 8.93
C ARG A 107 -6.86 -5.28 7.72
N LEU A 108 -6.57 -5.79 6.53
CA LEU A 108 -7.08 -5.20 5.30
C LEU A 108 -8.60 -5.27 5.27
N LYS A 109 -9.24 -4.12 5.15
CA LYS A 109 -10.67 -4.02 4.84
C LYS A 109 -10.84 -3.72 3.37
N TRP A 110 -11.90 -4.22 2.75
CA TRP A 110 -12.31 -3.80 1.42
C TRP A 110 -13.51 -2.87 1.53
N ASP A 111 -13.52 -1.80 0.74
CA ASP A 111 -14.71 -0.99 0.54
C ASP A 111 -15.73 -1.81 -0.25
N ALA A 112 -16.90 -2.03 0.34
CA ALA A 112 -18.00 -2.78 -0.27
C ALA A 112 -18.63 -2.04 -1.47
N THR A 113 -18.21 -0.81 -1.75
CA THR A 113 -18.84 0.09 -2.74
C THR A 113 -18.17 0.08 -4.12
N SER A 114 -17.25 -0.85 -4.43
CA SER A 114 -16.69 -0.99 -5.78
C SER A 114 -17.65 -1.75 -6.71
N SER A 115 -18.72 -1.08 -7.17
CA SER A 115 -19.41 -1.43 -8.41
C SER A 115 -20.05 -0.21 -9.05
N ARG A 116 -19.39 0.32 -10.08
CA ARG A 116 -19.99 0.89 -11.29
C ARG A 116 -18.92 1.17 -12.33
#